data_AF-A0A2M7RBA5-F1
#
_entry.id   AF-A0A2M7RBA5-F1
#
_cell.length_a   1.000
_cell.length_b   1.000
_cell.length_c   1.000
_cell.angle_alpha   90.00
_cell.angle_beta   90.00
_cell.angle_gamma   90.00
#
_symmetry.space_group_name_H-M   'P 1'
#
loop_
_entity.id
_entity.type
_entity.pdbx_description
1 polymer ?
#
loop_
_entity_poly.entity_id
_entity_poly.type
_entity_poly.pdbx_seq_one_letter_code
_entity_poly.pdbx_strand_id
1 'polypeptide(L)'
;MKEKAIQHTLNIFKQVYRNLPPLVDIKVREQMRDKIEEVVENSQLTLRELEDFMIFYGKKIWPFVQAFEDIYHLYHEKLSEKIFLQKASKKIAKKYILMKETGVKFVDLFSGAVHHFFDYEDKMELSELLISLKKDIRQHAIQAVMTHEKENYEMKINKYGQMVKDINLVIEDLHKFANEEKDRDFVDDILDKTRTIEYSLAFLGPKISYGEIMDLPEYYLGKKEEKKMRRII
;
A
#
# COMPACT_ATOMS: atom_id res chain seq x y z
N MET A 1 -5.57 4.11 25.71
CA MET A 1 -5.21 4.58 24.36
C MET A 1 -4.12 3.72 23.70
N LYS A 2 -2.99 3.44 24.37
CA LYS A 2 -1.89 2.61 23.83
C LYS A 2 -2.32 1.22 23.35
N GLU A 3 -3.14 0.51 24.14
CA GLU A 3 -3.65 -0.82 23.80
C GLU A 3 -4.50 -0.83 22.51
N LYS A 4 -5.32 0.21 22.29
CA LYS A 4 -6.11 0.35 21.06
C LYS A 4 -5.23 0.56 19.82
N ALA A 5 -4.14 1.33 19.95
CA ALA A 5 -3.21 1.58 18.86
C ALA A 5 -2.40 0.32 18.49
N ILE A 6 -1.96 -0.44 19.48
CA ILE A 6 -1.28 -1.74 19.26
C ILE A 6 -2.24 -2.71 18.57
N GLN A 7 -3.48 -2.84 19.06
CA GLN A 7 -4.47 -3.73 18.45
C GLN A 7 -4.81 -3.34 17.01
N HIS A 8 -4.93 -2.03 16.74
CA HIS A 8 -5.16 -1.53 15.39
C HIS A 8 -4.00 -1.89 14.44
N THR A 9 -2.77 -1.62 14.86
CA THR A 9 -1.55 -1.91 14.10
C THR A 9 -1.39 -3.41 13.85
N LEU A 10 -1.66 -4.24 14.85
CA LEU A 10 -1.67 -5.69 14.71
C LEU A 10 -2.74 -6.18 13.72
N ASN A 11 -3.92 -5.54 13.69
CA ASN A 11 -4.95 -5.87 12.71
C ASN A 11 -4.50 -5.54 11.28
N ILE A 12 -3.78 -4.43 11.08
CA ILE A 12 -3.14 -4.12 9.79
C ILE A 12 -2.14 -5.23 9.43
N PHE A 13 -1.27 -5.62 10.36
CA PHE A 13 -0.26 -6.65 10.10
C PHE A 13 -0.90 -8.00 9.71
N LYS A 14 -1.94 -8.42 10.42
CA LYS A 14 -2.75 -9.61 10.10
C LYS A 14 -3.42 -9.49 8.73
N GLN A 15 -3.93 -8.32 8.38
CA GLN A 15 -4.57 -8.09 7.09
C GLN A 15 -3.55 -8.16 5.94
N VAL A 16 -2.36 -7.62 6.12
CA VAL A 16 -1.26 -7.72 5.15
C VAL A 16 -0.87 -9.19 4.95
N TYR A 17 -0.69 -9.95 6.03
CA TYR A 17 -0.39 -11.39 5.97
C TYR A 17 -1.45 -12.20 5.22
N ARG A 18 -2.74 -11.96 5.52
CA ARG A 18 -3.85 -12.65 4.84
C ARG A 18 -3.93 -12.37 3.34
N ASN A 19 -3.38 -11.25 2.89
CA ASN A 19 -3.47 -10.79 1.50
C ASN A 19 -2.12 -10.81 0.78
N LEU A 20 -1.15 -11.61 1.23
CA LEU A 20 0.15 -11.71 0.59
C LEU A 20 0.03 -12.12 -0.89
N PRO A 21 0.65 -11.35 -1.81
CA PRO A 21 0.65 -11.68 -3.22
C PRO A 21 1.30 -13.03 -3.53
N PRO A 22 1.02 -13.62 -4.70
CA PRO A 22 1.71 -14.83 -5.17
C PRO A 22 3.23 -14.62 -5.27
N LEU A 23 3.98 -15.72 -5.27
CA LEU A 23 5.46 -15.77 -5.35
C LEU A 23 6.24 -15.17 -4.17
N VAL A 24 5.58 -14.61 -3.14
CA VAL A 24 6.26 -14.31 -1.87
C VAL A 24 6.82 -15.60 -1.28
N ASP A 25 8.13 -15.63 -0.99
CA ASP A 25 8.85 -16.79 -0.45
C ASP A 25 8.14 -17.37 0.77
N ILE A 26 8.02 -18.71 0.80
CA ILE A 26 7.40 -19.44 1.89
C ILE A 26 8.06 -19.17 3.24
N LYS A 27 9.39 -18.99 3.27
CA LYS A 27 10.13 -18.64 4.48
C LYS A 27 9.70 -17.29 5.03
N VAL A 28 9.46 -16.31 4.16
CA VAL A 28 8.97 -14.98 4.57
C VAL A 28 7.55 -15.08 5.11
N ARG A 29 6.69 -15.90 4.48
CA ARG A 29 5.32 -16.16 4.95
C ARG A 29 5.31 -16.80 6.35
N GLU A 30 6.13 -17.82 6.56
CA GLU A 30 6.25 -18.50 7.86
C GLU A 30 6.78 -17.55 8.93
N GLN A 31 7.86 -16.82 8.66
CA GLN A 31 8.40 -15.81 9.58
C GLN A 31 7.37 -14.75 9.99
N MET A 32 6.55 -14.27 9.03
CA MET A 32 5.48 -13.33 9.33
C MET A 32 4.39 -13.95 10.21
N ARG A 33 3.98 -15.19 9.92
CA ARG A 33 2.99 -15.92 10.73
C ARG A 33 3.48 -16.07 12.17
N ASP A 34 4.68 -16.62 12.33
CA ASP A 34 5.25 -16.93 13.64
C ASP A 34 5.44 -15.63 14.45
N LYS A 35 5.85 -14.53 13.79
CA LYS A 35 5.93 -13.22 14.45
C LYS A 35 4.55 -12.67 14.85
N ILE A 36 3.51 -12.86 14.04
CA ILE A 36 2.14 -12.45 14.41
C ILE A 36 1.66 -13.23 15.63
N GLU A 37 1.95 -14.53 15.72
CA GLU A 37 1.60 -15.38 16.86
C GLU A 37 2.34 -14.92 18.13
N GLU A 38 3.66 -14.71 18.04
CA GLU A 38 4.49 -14.18 19.14
C GLU A 38 3.95 -12.83 19.66
N VAL A 39 3.58 -11.92 18.76
CA VAL A 39 3.02 -10.61 19.11
C VAL A 39 1.67 -10.72 19.82
N VAL A 40 0.84 -11.69 19.44
CA VAL A 40 -0.48 -11.91 20.09
C VAL A 40 -0.30 -12.42 21.52
N GLU A 41 0.72 -13.23 21.76
CA GLU A 41 1.00 -13.81 23.09
C GLU A 41 1.76 -12.86 24.01
N ASN A 42 2.51 -11.90 23.46
CA ASN A 42 3.34 -10.98 24.22
C ASN A 42 2.59 -9.73 24.70
N SER A 43 2.26 -9.69 26.00
CA SER A 43 1.58 -8.55 26.65
C SER A 43 2.48 -7.32 26.91
N GLN A 44 3.79 -7.43 26.68
CA GLN A 44 4.76 -6.35 26.92
C GLN A 44 5.22 -5.64 25.65
N LEU A 45 4.78 -6.10 24.48
CA LEU A 45 5.18 -5.51 23.20
C LEU A 45 4.78 -4.03 23.12
N THR A 46 5.75 -3.18 22.81
CA THR A 46 5.50 -1.77 22.55
C THR A 46 5.00 -1.54 21.13
N LEU A 47 4.26 -0.44 20.92
CA LEU A 47 3.82 -0.06 19.57
C LEU A 47 5.00 0.10 18.61
N ARG A 48 6.11 0.68 19.08
CA ARG A 48 7.30 0.92 18.27
C ARG A 48 7.93 -0.39 17.78
N GLU A 49 8.05 -1.40 18.65
CA GLU A 49 8.57 -2.71 18.27
C GLU A 49 7.67 -3.40 17.23
N LEU A 50 6.35 -3.28 17.37
CA LEU A 50 5.41 -3.80 16.38
C LEU A 50 5.57 -3.11 15.02
N GLU A 51 5.68 -1.79 15.00
CA GLU A 51 5.92 -1.03 13.79
C GLU A 51 7.27 -1.40 13.15
N ASP A 52 8.31 -1.60 13.94
CA ASP A 52 9.64 -2.02 13.45
C ASP A 52 9.58 -3.40 12.78
N PHE A 53 8.83 -4.35 13.34
CA PHE A 53 8.57 -5.63 12.69
C PHE A 53 7.81 -5.45 11.37
N MET A 54 6.78 -4.60 11.37
CA MET A 54 6.02 -4.32 10.15
C MET A 54 6.86 -3.63 9.07
N ILE A 55 7.77 -2.73 9.42
CA ILE A 55 8.72 -2.11 8.50
C ILE A 55 9.64 -3.17 7.90
N PHE A 56 10.21 -4.03 8.76
CA PHE A 56 11.12 -5.09 8.32
C PHE A 56 10.46 -6.03 7.30
N TYR A 57 9.26 -6.54 7.59
CA TYR A 57 8.54 -7.41 6.66
C TYR A 57 7.96 -6.63 5.47
N GLY A 58 7.49 -5.42 5.70
CA GLY A 58 6.99 -4.49 4.68
C GLY A 58 7.99 -4.33 3.56
N LYS A 59 9.24 -3.95 3.87
CA LYS A 59 10.34 -3.84 2.89
C LYS A 59 10.55 -5.12 2.06
N LYS A 60 10.37 -6.31 2.65
CA LYS A 60 10.53 -7.59 1.95
C LYS A 60 9.37 -7.91 0.99
N ILE A 61 8.14 -7.60 1.37
CA ILE A 61 6.94 -7.96 0.60
C ILE A 61 6.48 -6.85 -0.34
N TRP A 62 6.90 -5.60 -0.09
CA TRP A 62 6.47 -4.43 -0.85
C TRP A 62 6.66 -4.58 -2.36
N PRO A 63 7.77 -5.13 -2.88
CA PRO A 63 7.93 -5.35 -4.32
C PRO A 63 6.85 -6.24 -4.94
N PHE A 64 6.47 -7.31 -4.23
CA PHE A 64 5.41 -8.21 -4.65
C PHE A 64 4.05 -7.53 -4.61
N VAL A 65 3.80 -6.71 -3.59
CA VAL A 65 2.55 -5.96 -3.47
C VAL A 65 2.41 -4.95 -4.61
N GLN A 66 3.42 -4.12 -4.90
CA GLN A 66 3.34 -3.17 -6.01
C GLN A 66 3.20 -3.88 -7.35
N ALA A 67 3.97 -4.95 -7.59
CA ALA A 67 3.88 -5.72 -8.83
C ALA A 67 2.49 -6.33 -9.03
N PHE A 68 1.87 -6.82 -7.94
CA PHE A 68 0.55 -7.42 -8.01
C PHE A 68 -0.54 -6.37 -8.18
N GLU A 69 -0.45 -5.23 -7.48
CA GLU A 69 -1.41 -4.14 -7.62
C GLU A 69 -1.43 -3.57 -9.04
N ASP A 70 -0.29 -3.43 -9.72
CA ASP A 70 -0.23 -3.03 -11.12
C ASP A 70 -1.07 -3.96 -12.03
N ILE A 71 -0.92 -5.27 -11.84
CA ILE A 71 -1.60 -6.28 -12.66
C ILE A 71 -3.09 -6.36 -12.27
N TYR A 72 -3.39 -6.26 -10.97
CA TYR A 72 -4.74 -6.18 -10.47
C TYR A 72 -5.48 -4.98 -11.05
N HIS A 73 -4.88 -3.80 -11.06
CA HIS A 73 -5.46 -2.58 -11.63
C HIS A 73 -5.72 -2.74 -13.13
N LEU A 74 -4.77 -3.32 -13.88
CA LEU A 74 -4.96 -3.61 -15.31
C LEU A 74 -6.19 -4.49 -15.56
N TYR A 75 -6.38 -5.56 -14.79
CA TYR A 75 -7.56 -6.42 -14.93
C TYR A 75 -8.83 -5.78 -14.38
N HIS A 76 -8.72 -4.96 -13.34
CA HIS A 76 -9.85 -4.19 -12.84
C HIS A 76 -10.38 -3.26 -13.93
N GLU A 77 -9.52 -2.52 -14.63
CA GLU A 77 -9.97 -1.65 -15.73
C GLU A 77 -10.57 -2.45 -16.90
N LYS A 78 -9.98 -3.59 -17.26
CA LYS A 78 -10.41 -4.38 -18.43
C LYS A 78 -11.67 -5.23 -18.20
N LEU A 79 -11.85 -5.78 -17.00
CA LEU A 79 -12.84 -6.83 -16.74
C LEU A 79 -14.01 -6.40 -15.87
N SER A 80 -13.86 -5.34 -15.06
CA SER A 80 -14.83 -5.06 -14.00
C SER A 80 -16.24 -4.82 -14.53
N GLU A 81 -16.38 -3.98 -15.57
CA GLU A 81 -17.70 -3.67 -16.13
C GLU A 81 -18.35 -4.91 -16.76
N LYS A 82 -17.57 -5.73 -17.47
CA LYS A 82 -18.08 -6.94 -18.11
C LYS A 82 -18.58 -7.96 -17.07
N ILE A 83 -17.79 -8.23 -16.04
CA ILE A 83 -18.17 -9.18 -14.98
C ILE A 83 -19.35 -8.63 -14.18
N PHE A 84 -19.37 -7.32 -13.92
CA PHE A 84 -20.50 -6.65 -13.27
C PHE A 84 -21.80 -6.87 -14.04
N LEU A 85 -21.83 -6.57 -15.34
CA LEU A 85 -23.02 -6.74 -16.18
C LEU A 85 -23.50 -8.19 -16.27
N GLN A 86 -22.59 -9.16 -16.16
CA GLN A 86 -22.93 -10.59 -16.15
C GLN A 86 -23.57 -11.06 -14.84
N LYS A 87 -23.18 -10.46 -13.71
CA LYS A 87 -23.61 -10.86 -12.36
C LYS A 87 -24.74 -10.00 -11.80
N ALA A 88 -24.87 -8.76 -12.25
CA ALA A 88 -25.90 -7.83 -11.80
C ALA A 88 -27.30 -8.36 -12.10
N SER A 89 -28.25 -8.11 -11.19
CA SER A 89 -29.66 -8.33 -11.53
C SER A 89 -30.06 -7.46 -12.72
N LYS A 90 -31.14 -7.85 -13.40
CA LYS A 90 -31.71 -7.05 -14.50
C LYS A 90 -32.06 -5.62 -14.06
N LYS A 91 -32.42 -5.41 -12.78
CA LYS A 91 -32.74 -4.09 -12.22
C LYS A 91 -31.47 -3.24 -12.13
N ILE A 92 -30.42 -3.75 -11.48
CA ILE A 92 -29.14 -3.04 -11.32
C ILE A 92 -28.45 -2.78 -12.66
N ALA A 93 -28.43 -3.78 -13.56
CA ALA A 93 -27.83 -3.64 -14.88
C ALA A 93 -28.51 -2.53 -15.70
N LYS A 94 -29.85 -2.46 -15.70
CA LYS A 94 -30.59 -1.40 -16.39
C LYS A 94 -30.29 -0.01 -15.82
N LYS A 95 -30.26 0.13 -14.49
CA LYS A 95 -29.90 1.39 -13.84
C LYS A 95 -28.50 1.84 -14.22
N TYR A 96 -27.54 0.92 -14.22
CA TYR A 96 -26.18 1.20 -14.65
C TYR A 96 -26.09 1.65 -16.12
N ILE A 97 -26.77 0.96 -17.04
CA ILE A 97 -26.79 1.34 -18.46
C ILE A 97 -27.34 2.76 -18.65
N LEU A 98 -28.44 3.10 -17.96
CA LEU A 98 -29.02 4.44 -18.00
C LEU A 98 -28.03 5.51 -17.46
N MET A 99 -27.35 5.22 -16.36
CA MET A 99 -26.33 6.13 -15.83
C MET A 99 -25.17 6.30 -16.81
N LYS A 100 -24.74 5.22 -17.48
CA LYS A 100 -23.67 5.27 -18.47
C LYS A 100 -24.01 6.19 -19.64
N GLU A 101 -25.27 6.21 -20.08
CA GLU A 101 -25.75 7.15 -21.12
C GLU A 101 -25.60 8.63 -20.69
N THR A 102 -25.63 8.91 -19.38
CA THR A 102 -25.41 10.26 -18.82
C THR A 102 -23.94 10.61 -18.60
N GLY A 103 -23.01 9.72 -18.96
CA GLY A 103 -21.56 9.95 -18.84
C GLY A 103 -20.92 9.42 -17.56
N VAL A 104 -21.67 8.69 -16.72
CA VAL A 104 -21.13 8.02 -15.53
C VAL A 104 -20.14 6.94 -15.96
N LYS A 105 -18.96 6.93 -15.33
CA LYS A 105 -17.94 5.91 -15.52
C LYS A 105 -18.16 4.76 -14.55
N PHE A 106 -17.73 3.56 -14.94
CA PHE A 106 -17.84 2.38 -14.08
C PHE A 106 -17.17 2.57 -12.71
N VAL A 107 -16.04 3.27 -12.67
CA VAL A 107 -15.29 3.55 -11.43
C VAL A 107 -16.11 4.36 -10.42
N ASP A 108 -17.08 5.16 -10.88
CA ASP A 108 -17.89 6.02 -10.02
C ASP A 108 -18.79 5.19 -9.08
N LEU A 109 -19.11 3.94 -9.45
CA LEU A 109 -19.83 2.99 -8.60
C LEU A 109 -19.06 2.66 -7.31
N PHE A 110 -17.72 2.65 -7.35
CA PHE A 110 -16.91 2.35 -6.17
C PHE A 110 -16.68 3.57 -5.28
N SER A 111 -16.77 4.78 -5.84
CA SER A 111 -16.63 6.03 -5.09
C SER A 111 -17.89 6.40 -4.30
N GLY A 112 -19.03 5.83 -4.69
CA GLY A 112 -20.34 6.18 -4.15
C GLY A 112 -20.96 7.46 -4.73
N ALA A 113 -20.33 8.09 -5.71
CA ALA A 113 -20.84 9.32 -6.35
C ALA A 113 -22.27 9.17 -6.89
N VAL A 114 -22.65 7.95 -7.30
CA VAL A 114 -23.94 7.64 -7.92
C VAL A 114 -24.95 6.97 -6.99
N HIS A 115 -24.72 7.00 -5.67
CA HIS A 115 -25.63 6.36 -4.69
C HIS A 115 -27.08 6.90 -4.74
N HIS A 116 -27.30 8.12 -5.23
CA HIS A 116 -28.64 8.70 -5.31
C HIS A 116 -29.53 8.05 -6.39
N PHE A 117 -28.96 7.30 -7.34
CA PHE A 117 -29.72 6.55 -8.35
C PHE A 117 -30.26 5.20 -7.85
N PHE A 118 -29.82 4.77 -6.66
CA PHE A 118 -30.14 3.47 -6.08
C PHE A 118 -30.98 3.63 -4.82
N ASP A 119 -32.05 2.84 -4.71
CA ASP A 119 -32.83 2.75 -3.47
C ASP A 119 -32.06 1.92 -2.41
N TYR A 120 -32.63 1.75 -1.22
CA TYR A 120 -31.94 1.04 -0.14
C TYR A 120 -31.62 -0.42 -0.50
N GLU A 121 -32.58 -1.12 -1.08
CA GLU A 121 -32.41 -2.52 -1.49
C GLU A 121 -31.36 -2.65 -2.59
N ASP A 122 -31.39 -1.75 -3.57
CA ASP A 122 -30.41 -1.68 -4.64
C ASP A 122 -29.00 -1.41 -4.12
N LYS A 123 -28.87 -0.57 -3.08
CA LYS A 123 -27.56 -0.26 -2.48
C LYS A 123 -26.98 -1.50 -1.80
N MET A 124 -27.81 -2.32 -1.16
CA MET A 124 -27.36 -3.58 -0.57
C MET A 124 -26.90 -4.55 -1.65
N GLU A 125 -27.72 -4.78 -2.68
CA GLU A 125 -27.36 -5.63 -3.81
C GLU A 125 -26.08 -5.14 -4.50
N LEU A 126 -26.00 -3.83 -4.79
CA LEU A 126 -24.83 -3.21 -5.41
C LEU A 126 -23.57 -3.39 -4.55
N SER A 127 -23.67 -3.21 -3.23
CA SER A 127 -22.52 -3.37 -2.33
C SER A 127 -22.01 -4.81 -2.32
N GLU A 128 -22.90 -5.79 -2.23
CA GLU A 128 -22.55 -7.21 -2.30
C GLU A 128 -21.90 -7.57 -3.64
N LEU A 129 -22.47 -7.05 -4.74
CA LEU A 129 -21.96 -7.25 -6.09
C LEU A 129 -20.56 -6.65 -6.27
N LEU A 130 -20.32 -5.42 -5.81
CA LEU A 130 -19.00 -4.79 -5.89
C LEU A 130 -17.96 -5.50 -5.02
N ILE A 131 -18.35 -6.03 -3.86
CA ILE A 131 -17.47 -6.86 -3.02
C ILE A 131 -17.13 -8.17 -3.73
N SER A 132 -18.13 -8.86 -4.31
CA SER A 132 -17.90 -10.09 -5.07
C SER A 132 -16.97 -9.82 -6.26
N LEU A 133 -17.23 -8.73 -6.99
CA LEU A 133 -16.45 -8.33 -8.16
C LEU A 133 -14.98 -8.11 -7.82
N LYS A 134 -14.69 -7.40 -6.72
CA LYS A 134 -13.31 -7.22 -6.23
C LYS A 134 -12.62 -8.56 -5.95
N LYS A 135 -13.33 -9.52 -5.36
CA LYS A 135 -12.82 -10.87 -5.11
C LYS A 135 -12.54 -11.61 -6.43
N ASP A 136 -13.46 -11.57 -7.39
CA ASP A 136 -13.30 -12.26 -8.67
C ASP A 136 -12.10 -11.72 -9.46
N ILE A 137 -11.97 -10.39 -9.54
CA ILE A 137 -10.85 -9.74 -10.24
C ILE A 137 -9.53 -10.08 -9.57
N ARG A 138 -9.50 -10.08 -8.23
CA ARG A 138 -8.30 -10.47 -7.49
C ARG A 138 -7.93 -11.93 -7.77
N GLN A 139 -8.89 -12.85 -7.79
CA GLN A 139 -8.62 -14.25 -8.13
C GLN A 139 -8.16 -14.43 -9.57
N HIS A 140 -8.76 -13.69 -10.51
CA HIS A 140 -8.30 -13.66 -11.90
C HIS A 140 -6.85 -13.15 -12.00
N ALA A 141 -6.52 -12.06 -11.31
CA ALA A 141 -5.16 -11.53 -11.27
C ALA A 141 -4.17 -12.54 -10.68
N ILE A 142 -4.54 -13.23 -9.58
CA ILE A 142 -3.73 -14.32 -9.01
C ILE A 142 -3.49 -15.42 -10.04
N GLN A 143 -4.55 -15.88 -10.72
CA GLN A 143 -4.42 -16.92 -11.74
C GLN A 143 -3.53 -16.47 -12.90
N ALA A 144 -3.67 -15.21 -13.33
CA ALA A 144 -2.88 -14.65 -14.41
C ALA A 144 -1.38 -14.62 -14.06
N VAL A 145 -1.01 -14.08 -12.90
CA VAL A 145 0.40 -14.01 -12.47
C VAL A 145 1.03 -15.37 -12.17
N MET A 146 0.21 -16.39 -11.94
CA MET A 146 0.67 -17.78 -11.78
C MET A 146 0.73 -18.55 -13.10
N THR A 147 0.23 -17.98 -14.21
CA THR A 147 0.18 -18.62 -15.52
C THR A 147 0.85 -17.75 -16.59
N HIS A 148 0.06 -17.02 -17.37
CA HIS A 148 0.50 -16.33 -18.59
C HIS A 148 1.12 -14.95 -18.34
N GLU A 149 0.93 -14.34 -17.16
CA GLU A 149 1.55 -13.07 -16.76
C GLU A 149 2.74 -13.27 -15.82
N LYS A 150 3.19 -14.52 -15.61
CA LYS A 150 4.22 -14.84 -14.61
C LYS A 150 5.53 -14.09 -14.86
N GLU A 151 6.04 -14.11 -16.09
CA GLU A 151 7.32 -13.45 -16.44
C GLU A 151 7.23 -11.93 -16.25
N ASN A 152 6.12 -11.31 -16.66
CA ASN A 152 5.88 -9.88 -16.47
C ASN A 152 5.77 -9.52 -14.97
N TYR A 153 5.12 -10.38 -14.18
CA TYR A 153 5.04 -10.22 -12.72
C TYR A 153 6.41 -10.32 -12.06
N GLU A 154 7.23 -11.31 -12.40
CA GLU A 154 8.60 -11.47 -11.89
C GLU A 154 9.51 -10.29 -12.29
N MET A 155 9.40 -9.80 -13.53
CA MET A 155 10.09 -8.59 -13.97
C MET A 155 9.71 -7.37 -13.13
N LYS A 156 8.41 -7.18 -12.86
CA LYS A 156 7.93 -6.09 -11.99
C LYS A 156 8.42 -6.25 -10.56
N ILE A 157 8.42 -7.47 -10.00
CA ILE A 157 8.98 -7.75 -8.67
C ILE A 157 10.44 -7.31 -8.61
N ASN A 158 11.25 -7.66 -9.61
CA ASN A 158 12.66 -7.27 -9.66
C ASN A 158 12.85 -5.75 -9.76
N LYS A 159 12.04 -5.08 -10.60
CA LYS A 159 12.04 -3.62 -10.72
C LYS A 159 11.74 -2.95 -9.37
N TYR A 160 10.65 -3.34 -8.71
CA TYR A 160 10.28 -2.78 -7.41
C TYR A 160 11.26 -3.19 -6.30
N GLY A 161 11.89 -4.35 -6.42
CA GLY A 161 12.96 -4.79 -5.52
C GLY A 161 14.19 -3.89 -5.62
N GLN A 162 14.54 -3.44 -6.83
CA GLN A 162 15.60 -2.44 -7.01
C GLN A 162 15.21 -1.10 -6.39
N MET A 163 13.98 -0.64 -6.59
CA MET A 163 13.50 0.61 -5.96
C MET A 163 13.59 0.56 -4.43
N VAL A 164 13.28 -0.58 -3.80
CA VAL A 164 13.45 -0.73 -2.33
C VAL A 164 14.92 -0.64 -1.92
N LYS A 165 15.85 -1.18 -2.71
CA LYS A 165 17.28 -1.03 -2.44
C LYS A 165 17.70 0.44 -2.52
N ASP A 166 17.28 1.14 -3.57
CA ASP A 166 17.61 2.55 -3.78
C ASP A 166 17.03 3.42 -2.65
N ILE A 167 15.78 3.16 -2.22
CA ILE A 167 15.17 3.82 -1.05
C ILE A 167 15.96 3.54 0.24
N ASN A 168 16.44 2.31 0.46
CA ASN A 168 17.23 2.01 1.65
C ASN A 168 18.57 2.74 1.66
N LEU A 169 19.22 2.91 0.49
CA LEU A 169 20.44 3.72 0.39
C LEU A 169 20.17 5.19 0.75
N VAL A 170 19.07 5.76 0.28
CA VAL A 170 18.65 7.11 0.68
C VAL A 170 18.42 7.20 2.19
N ILE A 171 17.73 6.24 2.78
CA ILE A 171 17.51 6.18 4.24
C ILE A 171 18.85 6.14 4.99
N GLU A 172 19.80 5.32 4.54
CA GLU A 172 21.14 5.25 5.13
C GLU A 172 21.90 6.58 5.01
N ASP A 173 21.83 7.24 3.87
CA ASP A 173 22.51 8.53 3.66
C ASP A 173 21.87 9.65 4.50
N LEU A 174 20.55 9.67 4.64
CA LEU A 174 19.85 10.57 5.55
C LEU A 174 20.26 10.32 7.02
N HIS A 175 20.41 9.06 7.43
CA HIS A 175 20.92 8.73 8.77
C HIS A 175 22.37 9.19 8.98
N LYS A 176 23.27 8.98 8.00
CA LYS A 176 24.65 9.49 8.07
C LYS A 176 24.65 11.01 8.19
N PHE A 177 23.87 11.69 7.35
CA PHE A 177 23.75 13.14 7.34
C PHE A 177 23.23 13.70 8.67
N ALA A 178 22.22 13.04 9.26
CA ALA A 178 21.70 13.39 10.58
C ALA A 178 22.76 13.21 11.69
N ASN A 179 23.55 12.14 11.65
CA ASN A 179 24.60 11.90 12.65
C ASN A 179 25.74 12.93 12.62
N GLU A 180 26.00 13.54 11.46
CA GLU A 180 27.02 14.58 11.30
C GLU A 180 26.55 15.97 11.72
N GLU A 181 25.24 16.16 11.92
CA GLU A 181 24.64 17.46 12.21
C GLU A 181 24.55 17.74 13.72
N LYS A 182 24.74 19.01 14.10
CA LYS A 182 24.71 19.44 15.51
C LYS A 182 23.37 20.04 15.93
N ASP A 183 22.60 20.52 14.96
CA ASP A 183 21.29 21.13 15.17
C ASP A 183 20.22 20.04 15.42
N ARG A 184 19.80 19.88 16.68
CA ARG A 184 18.86 18.83 17.10
C ARG A 184 17.53 18.90 16.36
N ASP A 185 16.96 20.08 16.18
CA ASP A 185 15.65 20.23 15.51
C ASP A 185 15.74 19.78 14.04
N PHE A 186 16.91 19.94 13.42
CA PHE A 186 17.14 19.49 12.06
C PHE A 186 17.38 17.99 11.97
N VAL A 187 18.09 17.42 12.95
CA VAL A 187 18.27 15.97 13.08
C VAL A 187 16.91 15.29 13.26
N ASP A 188 16.06 15.81 14.14
CA ASP A 188 14.73 15.25 14.39
C ASP A 188 13.85 15.29 13.12
N ASP A 189 13.87 16.40 12.36
CA ASP A 189 13.16 16.51 11.07
C ASP A 189 13.61 15.47 10.03
N ILE A 190 14.92 15.20 9.94
CA ILE A 190 15.46 14.15 9.05
C ILE A 190 15.00 12.76 9.51
N LEU A 191 15.12 12.47 10.81
CA LEU A 191 14.75 11.17 11.37
C LEU A 191 13.24 10.89 11.22
N ASP A 192 12.39 11.90 11.43
CA ASP A 192 10.95 11.81 11.24
C ASP A 192 10.59 11.56 9.77
N LYS A 193 11.27 12.22 8.83
CA LYS A 193 11.06 11.98 7.40
C LYS A 193 11.49 10.58 7.00
N THR A 194 12.64 10.11 7.48
CA THR A 194 13.11 8.74 7.30
C THR A 194 12.10 7.73 7.82
N ARG A 195 11.57 7.94 9.03
CA ARG A 195 10.54 7.08 9.61
C ARG A 195 9.25 7.07 8.78
N THR A 196 8.86 8.23 8.24
CA THR A 196 7.69 8.35 7.37
C THR A 196 7.86 7.53 6.08
N ILE A 197 9.05 7.52 5.49
CA ILE A 197 9.37 6.67 4.33
C ILE A 197 9.22 5.20 4.70
N GLU A 198 9.76 4.77 5.84
CA GLU A 198 9.64 3.39 6.30
C GLU A 198 8.18 2.98 6.52
N TYR A 199 7.36 3.85 7.12
CA TYR A 199 5.93 3.62 7.27
C TYR A 199 5.19 3.48 5.94
N SER A 200 5.61 4.21 4.91
CA SER A 200 5.04 4.07 3.56
C SER A 200 5.30 2.68 2.96
N LEU A 201 6.47 2.08 3.24
CA LEU A 201 6.83 0.72 2.82
C LEU A 201 6.16 -0.35 3.69
N ALA A 202 5.75 0.00 4.90
CA ALA A 202 5.13 -0.88 5.89
C ALA A 202 3.59 -0.87 5.88
N PHE A 203 2.96 -0.11 4.97
CA PHE A 203 1.50 0.08 4.92
C PHE A 203 0.90 0.75 6.17
N LEU A 204 1.75 1.48 6.92
CA LEU A 204 1.38 2.21 8.13
C LEU A 204 1.17 3.70 7.86
N GLY A 205 1.77 4.21 6.79
CA GLY A 205 1.73 5.61 6.40
C GLY A 205 1.19 5.82 4.98
N PRO A 206 1.04 7.09 4.58
CA PRO A 206 0.69 7.43 3.21
C PRO A 206 1.76 6.94 2.22
N LYS A 207 1.36 6.67 0.98
CA LYS A 207 2.32 6.37 -0.09
C LYS A 207 3.12 7.63 -0.42
N ILE A 208 4.45 7.51 -0.39
CA ILE A 208 5.37 8.56 -0.84
C ILE A 208 5.86 8.19 -2.23
N SER A 209 5.94 9.17 -3.13
CA SER A 209 6.41 8.90 -4.49
C SER A 209 7.90 8.57 -4.49
N TYR A 210 8.32 7.67 -5.38
CA TYR A 210 9.74 7.29 -5.49
C TYR A 210 10.63 8.51 -5.78
N GLY A 211 10.20 9.39 -6.71
CA GLY A 211 10.93 10.62 -7.02
C GLY A 211 11.10 11.52 -5.79
N GLU A 212 10.03 11.75 -5.04
CA GLU A 212 10.11 12.55 -3.81
C GLU A 212 11.13 11.98 -2.82
N ILE A 213 11.23 10.64 -2.68
CA ILE A 213 12.22 10.03 -1.79
C ILE A 213 13.64 10.28 -2.30
N MET A 214 13.86 10.09 -3.60
CA MET A 214 15.18 10.24 -4.22
C MET A 214 15.72 11.67 -4.13
N ASP A 215 14.84 12.68 -4.12
CA ASP A 215 15.22 14.09 -4.07
C ASP A 215 15.56 14.58 -2.64
N LEU A 216 15.29 13.77 -1.59
CA LEU A 216 15.48 14.18 -0.20
C LEU A 216 16.92 14.52 0.18
N PRO A 217 17.95 13.76 -0.22
CA PRO A 217 19.32 14.11 0.11
C PRO A 217 19.70 15.52 -0.38
N GLU A 218 19.33 15.86 -1.62
CA GLU A 218 19.56 17.19 -2.18
C GLU A 218 18.77 18.28 -1.45
N TYR A 219 17.49 18.00 -1.15
CA TYR A 219 16.64 18.90 -0.38
C TYR A 219 17.26 19.26 0.98
N TYR A 220 17.73 18.27 1.73
CA TYR A 220 18.32 18.50 3.05
C TYR A 220 19.70 19.16 2.98
N LEU A 221 20.49 18.88 1.95
CA LEU A 221 21.73 19.62 1.68
C LEU A 221 21.45 21.11 1.43
N GLY A 222 20.49 21.44 0.56
CA GLY A 222 20.08 22.82 0.29
C GLY A 222 19.58 23.53 1.56
N LYS A 223 18.72 22.87 2.34
CA LYS A 223 18.21 23.42 3.62
C LYS A 223 19.32 23.71 4.64
N LYS A 224 20.39 22.90 4.66
CA LYS A 224 21.58 23.14 5.49
C LYS A 224 22.39 24.34 5.02
N GLU A 225 22.57 24.52 3.72
CA GLU A 225 23.27 25.69 3.15
C GLU A 225 22.52 27.00 3.40
N GLU A 226 21.20 27.00 3.20
CA GLU A 226 20.35 28.16 3.52
C GLU A 226 20.45 28.56 5.00
N LYS A 227 20.44 27.56 5.90
CA LYS A 227 20.62 27.80 7.34
C LYS A 227 21.97 28.43 7.66
N LYS A 228 23.05 28.04 6.97
CA LYS A 228 24.37 28.66 7.14
C LYS A 228 24.36 30.11 6.66
N MET A 229 23.77 30.40 5.51
CA MET A 229 23.69 31.77 4.98
C MET A 229 22.90 32.71 5.89
N ARG A 230 21.78 32.24 6.45
CA ARG A 230 20.96 33.03 7.40
C ARG A 230 21.64 33.32 8.75
N ARG A 231 22.70 32.58 9.10
CA ARG A 231 23.50 32.82 10.31
C ARG A 231 24.65 33.81 10.08
N ILE A 232 24.97 34.12 8.82
CA ILE A 232 26.08 35.02 8.43
C ILE A 232 25.57 36.46 8.22
N ILE A 233 24.27 36.64 8.00
CA ILE A 233 23.56 37.94 7.92
C ILE A 233 23.03 38.29 9.31
#